data_AF-A0A7W7CQN6-F1
#
_entry.id   AF-A0A7W7CQN6-F1
#
_cell.length_a   1.000
_cell.length_b   1.000
_cell.length_c   1.000
_cell.angle_alpha   90.00
_cell.angle_beta   90.00
_cell.angle_gamma   90.00
#
_symmetry.space_group_name_H-M   'P 1'
#
loop_
_entity.id
_entity.type
_entity.pdbx_description
1 polymer ?
#
loop_
_entity_poly.entity_id
_entity_poly.type
_entity_poly.pdbx_seq_one_letter_code
_entity_poly.pdbx_strand_id
1 'polypeptide(L)'
;MRNVSRLVPAAAVLSGLLLTSACANGDDTNAAAPGASSPATAAPSASADSGSSPAPSASPEGEPAATRTATKPPTKGSGGSGSGSGSGGVFSGTRQVLLLPKNSESTLGVVQQGKIGLSEKFGPNDLFVIKPLTPGGDRYWIQTAKLRNGSEPFCLSAKLGSGGKPAAVTTTSCDAARTDQAFRFRKVGESNGKPTYTIYTGRDTFIIRDETGEIAGTGTGVAAVQIGEGTPDIDTPFVIADKGKATMPALD
;
A
#
# COMPACT_ATOMS: atom_id res chain seq x y z
N MET A 1 5.64 42.57 -30.40
CA MET A 1 6.89 42.61 -29.61
C MET A 1 7.47 41.20 -29.62
N ARG A 2 8.55 40.99 -30.36
CA ARG A 2 9.30 39.73 -30.42
C ARG A 2 10.32 39.76 -29.26
N ASN A 3 10.48 38.66 -28.52
CA ASN A 3 11.76 38.28 -27.90
C ASN A 3 11.68 36.83 -27.39
N VAL A 4 12.33 35.88 -28.06
CA VAL A 4 13.74 35.40 -27.92
C VAL A 4 13.74 34.08 -27.13
N SER A 5 13.73 32.99 -27.90
CA SER A 5 14.02 31.63 -27.46
C SER A 5 15.48 31.53 -27.00
N ARG A 6 15.72 30.87 -25.86
CA ARG A 6 17.07 30.46 -25.44
C ARG A 6 17.18 28.94 -25.52
N LEU A 7 17.95 28.48 -26.50
CA LEU A 7 18.54 27.14 -26.56
C LEU A 7 19.66 27.06 -25.51
N VAL A 8 19.74 25.94 -24.78
CA VAL A 8 20.89 25.57 -23.96
C VAL A 8 21.52 24.31 -24.58
N PRO A 9 22.85 24.27 -24.77
CA PRO A 9 23.52 23.19 -25.49
C PRO A 9 23.76 21.95 -24.61
N ALA A 10 23.79 20.80 -25.29
CA ALA A 10 24.23 19.52 -24.80
C ALA A 10 25.73 19.51 -24.46
N ALA A 11 26.09 18.86 -23.36
CA ALA A 11 27.46 18.44 -23.06
C ALA A 11 27.48 16.91 -22.89
N ALA A 12 28.03 16.25 -23.90
CA ALA A 12 28.45 14.85 -23.84
C ALA A 12 29.82 14.78 -23.15
N VAL A 13 30.02 13.80 -22.26
CA VAL A 13 31.36 13.44 -21.77
C VAL A 13 31.55 11.93 -21.93
N LEU A 14 32.67 11.64 -22.58
CA LEU A 14 33.25 10.37 -23.01
C LEU A 14 33.61 9.42 -21.85
N SER A 15 33.41 8.13 -22.14
CA SER A 15 34.29 6.96 -21.96
C SER A 15 35.38 6.94 -20.87
N GLY A 16 35.37 5.87 -20.08
CA GLY A 16 36.51 5.35 -19.32
C GLY A 16 36.38 3.84 -19.07
N LEU A 17 37.25 3.07 -19.72
CA LEU A 17 37.30 1.62 -19.82
C LEU A 17 38.55 1.11 -19.06
N LEU A 18 38.42 0.24 -18.05
CA LEU A 18 39.49 -0.61 -17.48
C LEU A 18 38.82 -1.85 -16.85
N LEU A 19 38.78 -3.02 -17.50
CA LEU A 19 39.79 -4.11 -17.56
C LEU A 19 40.14 -4.80 -16.21
N THR A 20 39.76 -6.08 -16.16
CA THR A 20 40.46 -7.27 -15.62
C THR A 20 40.66 -7.45 -14.11
N SER A 21 40.09 -8.54 -13.58
CA SER A 21 40.89 -9.66 -13.05
C SER A 21 40.07 -10.95 -12.95
N ALA A 22 40.54 -11.97 -13.67
CA ALA A 22 40.15 -13.35 -13.53
C ALA A 22 40.99 -14.00 -12.41
N CYS A 23 40.36 -14.78 -11.55
CA CYS A 23 41.04 -15.82 -10.79
C CYS A 23 40.23 -17.10 -10.96
N ALA A 24 40.68 -17.92 -11.92
CA ALA A 24 40.48 -19.35 -11.91
C ALA A 24 41.47 -19.96 -10.91
N ASN A 25 41.00 -20.95 -10.15
CA ASN A 25 41.70 -22.05 -9.48
C ASN A 25 40.57 -22.73 -8.67
N GLY A 26 40.29 -24.01 -8.75
CA GLY A 26 40.94 -25.17 -9.35
C GLY A 26 40.18 -26.36 -8.77
N ASP A 27 40.04 -27.41 -9.56
CA ASP A 27 39.29 -28.64 -9.33
C ASP A 27 39.43 -29.24 -7.92
N ASP A 28 38.38 -29.90 -7.44
CA ASP A 28 38.47 -31.31 -7.06
C ASP A 28 37.10 -31.95 -6.74
N THR A 29 36.74 -32.91 -7.61
CA THR A 29 36.15 -34.23 -7.30
C THR A 29 35.14 -34.36 -6.15
N ASN A 30 33.86 -34.65 -6.49
CA ASN A 30 33.26 -35.89 -5.98
C ASN A 30 32.10 -36.41 -6.83
N ALA A 31 32.19 -37.70 -7.15
CA ALA A 31 31.18 -38.48 -7.83
C ALA A 31 30.11 -38.96 -6.84
N ALA A 32 28.82 -38.83 -7.18
CA ALA A 32 27.77 -39.64 -6.59
C ALA A 32 26.54 -39.75 -7.52
N ALA A 33 26.32 -40.99 -7.95
CA ALA A 33 25.17 -41.68 -8.56
C ALA A 33 23.85 -40.93 -8.91
N PRO A 34 23.22 -41.30 -10.06
CA PRO A 34 21.81 -40.99 -10.32
C PRO A 34 20.89 -41.95 -9.55
N GLY A 35 20.26 -41.46 -8.49
CA GLY A 35 19.19 -42.15 -7.78
C GLY A 35 17.86 -41.98 -8.51
N ALA A 36 17.40 -43.04 -9.18
CA ALA A 36 16.05 -43.16 -9.69
C ALA A 36 15.03 -43.07 -8.54
N SER A 37 14.00 -42.23 -8.69
CA SER A 37 12.81 -42.27 -7.83
C SER A 37 11.58 -42.46 -8.71
N SER A 38 10.96 -43.62 -8.54
CA SER A 38 9.73 -44.08 -9.16
C SER A 38 8.51 -43.21 -8.78
N PRO A 39 7.44 -43.23 -9.59
CA PRO A 39 6.19 -42.52 -9.30
C PRO A 39 5.35 -43.29 -8.28
N ALA A 40 4.73 -42.57 -7.33
CA ALA A 40 3.71 -43.12 -6.44
C ALA A 40 2.35 -42.47 -6.75
N THR A 41 1.51 -43.26 -7.41
CA THR A 41 0.07 -43.07 -7.57
C THR A 41 -0.63 -43.51 -6.28
N ALA A 42 -1.48 -42.67 -5.69
CA ALA A 42 -2.48 -43.09 -4.72
C ALA A 42 -3.73 -42.20 -4.80
N ALA A 43 -4.88 -42.86 -4.62
CA ALA A 43 -6.22 -42.51 -5.05
C ALA A 43 -6.95 -41.48 -4.17
N PRO A 44 -8.08 -40.92 -4.67
CA PRO A 44 -8.98 -40.08 -3.86
C PRO A 44 -9.86 -40.96 -2.96
N SER A 45 -9.98 -40.58 -1.69
CA SER A 45 -11.03 -41.09 -0.80
C SER A 45 -12.14 -40.05 -0.67
N ALA A 46 -13.30 -40.40 -1.21
CA ALA A 46 -14.57 -39.79 -0.89
C ALA A 46 -15.10 -40.39 0.43
N SER A 47 -15.62 -39.54 1.31
CA SER A 47 -16.65 -39.94 2.27
C SER A 47 -17.68 -38.80 2.36
N ALA A 48 -18.90 -39.15 1.98
CA ALA A 48 -20.13 -38.47 2.40
C ALA A 48 -20.33 -38.65 3.91
N ASP A 49 -21.07 -37.77 4.58
CA ASP A 49 -22.45 -38.02 5.03
C ASP A 49 -22.94 -36.97 6.05
N SER A 50 -24.25 -36.71 5.99
CA SER A 50 -25.15 -36.18 7.04
C SER A 50 -24.79 -34.84 7.73
N GLY A 51 -25.58 -33.78 7.64
CA GLY A 51 -27.03 -33.71 7.71
C GLY A 51 -27.43 -32.83 8.90
N SER A 52 -28.19 -31.75 8.66
CA SER A 52 -29.26 -31.21 9.51
C SER A 52 -29.59 -29.75 9.15
N SER A 53 -30.74 -29.59 8.50
CA SER A 53 -31.51 -28.35 8.44
C SER A 53 -32.26 -28.15 9.76
N PRO A 54 -32.37 -26.91 10.28
CA PRO A 54 -33.71 -26.46 10.67
C PRO A 54 -34.03 -24.99 10.32
N ALA A 55 -35.24 -24.86 9.76
CA ALA A 55 -36.30 -23.86 9.92
C ALA A 55 -36.05 -22.32 9.77
N PRO A 56 -36.89 -21.63 8.97
CA PRO A 56 -36.99 -20.17 8.95
C PRO A 56 -37.83 -19.66 10.14
N SER A 57 -37.37 -18.58 10.79
CA SER A 57 -38.13 -17.88 11.83
C SER A 57 -38.45 -16.45 11.40
N ALA A 58 -39.65 -16.02 11.76
CA ALA A 58 -40.48 -15.01 11.12
C ALA A 58 -40.03 -13.54 11.32
N SER A 59 -40.55 -12.69 10.42
CA SER A 59 -40.63 -11.23 10.53
C SER A 59 -41.41 -10.76 11.75
N PRO A 60 -41.12 -9.54 12.21
CA PRO A 60 -42.20 -8.60 12.46
C PRO A 60 -42.01 -7.27 11.72
N GLU A 61 -43.13 -6.89 11.12
CA GLU A 61 -43.50 -5.61 10.52
C GLU A 61 -43.54 -4.50 11.58
N GLY A 62 -43.07 -3.30 11.21
CA GLY A 62 -43.04 -2.14 12.09
C GLY A 62 -42.68 -0.86 11.32
N GLU A 63 -43.64 -0.32 10.57
CA GLU A 63 -43.79 1.13 10.35
C GLU A 63 -44.41 1.75 11.63
N PRO A 64 -44.16 3.02 12.02
CA PRO A 64 -44.37 4.16 11.11
C PRO A 64 -43.50 5.43 11.33
N ALA A 65 -43.75 6.39 10.42
CA ALA A 65 -43.79 7.84 10.61
C ALA A 65 -42.54 8.69 10.33
N ALA A 66 -42.76 9.60 9.38
CA ALA A 66 -41.87 10.60 8.84
C ALA A 66 -41.49 11.72 9.83
N THR A 67 -40.29 12.28 9.67
CA THR A 67 -40.07 13.72 9.88
C THR A 67 -39.04 14.21 8.86
N ARG A 68 -39.50 15.08 7.97
CA ARG A 68 -38.67 15.86 7.04
C ARG A 68 -38.07 17.02 7.82
N THR A 69 -36.74 17.17 7.80
CA THR A 69 -36.09 18.39 8.27
C THR A 69 -35.14 18.90 7.20
N ALA A 70 -35.16 20.21 7.05
CA ALA A 70 -34.78 20.97 5.88
C ALA A 70 -33.29 20.96 5.53
N THR A 71 -33.07 21.03 4.23
CA THR A 71 -31.85 21.32 3.47
C THR A 71 -31.14 22.58 3.97
N LYS A 72 -29.85 22.47 4.27
CA LYS A 72 -28.91 23.60 4.30
C LYS A 72 -27.80 23.32 3.28
N PRO A 73 -27.53 24.20 2.31
CA PRO A 73 -26.53 23.96 1.28
C PRO A 73 -25.12 23.98 1.90
N PRO A 74 -24.22 23.04 1.59
CA PRO A 74 -22.82 23.16 1.96
C PRO A 74 -22.17 24.25 1.11
N THR A 75 -21.76 25.31 1.78
CA THR A 75 -20.80 26.31 1.33
C THR A 75 -19.57 25.65 0.72
N LYS A 76 -19.16 26.11 -0.47
CA LYS A 76 -17.85 25.85 -1.09
C LYS A 76 -16.74 26.11 -0.08
N GLY A 77 -16.17 25.03 0.45
CA GLY A 77 -15.03 25.03 1.35
C GLY A 77 -13.75 24.75 0.57
N SER A 78 -12.86 25.72 0.58
CA SER A 78 -11.52 25.77 0.01
C SER A 78 -10.67 24.53 0.30
N GLY A 79 -9.73 24.22 -0.61
CA GLY A 79 -8.82 23.08 -0.54
C GLY A 79 -8.02 23.05 0.76
N GLY A 80 -8.47 22.23 1.71
CA GLY A 80 -7.73 21.91 2.93
C GLY A 80 -6.78 20.76 2.66
N SER A 81 -5.48 21.05 2.63
CA SER A 81 -4.46 20.06 2.99
C SER A 81 -4.89 19.45 4.33
N GLY A 82 -5.12 18.14 4.38
CA GLY A 82 -5.73 17.44 5.50
C GLY A 82 -4.86 17.45 6.76
N SER A 83 -4.78 18.60 7.43
CA SER A 83 -4.23 18.72 8.78
C SER A 83 -5.30 18.22 9.75
N GLY A 84 -5.36 16.89 9.92
CA GLY A 84 -6.24 16.22 10.87
C GLY A 84 -5.70 16.34 12.29
N SER A 85 -5.64 17.55 12.85
CA SER A 85 -5.39 17.79 14.27
C SER A 85 -6.69 17.61 15.06
N GLY A 86 -7.20 16.38 15.07
CA GLY A 86 -8.40 15.98 15.82
C GLY A 86 -8.13 14.67 16.54
N SER A 87 -8.37 14.64 17.85
CA SER A 87 -8.01 13.61 18.84
C SER A 87 -8.62 12.21 18.65
N GLY A 88 -9.07 11.84 17.44
CA GLY A 88 -9.64 10.52 17.16
C GLY A 88 -9.78 10.13 15.69
N GLY A 89 -9.19 10.88 14.76
CA GLY A 89 -9.27 10.56 13.32
C GLY A 89 -8.43 9.37 12.88
N VAL A 90 -8.62 8.91 11.63
CA VAL A 90 -7.82 7.82 11.02
C VAL A 90 -6.31 8.11 10.96
N PHE A 91 -5.93 9.38 11.04
CA PHE A 91 -4.54 9.88 11.06
C PHE A 91 -3.95 10.04 12.47
N SER A 92 -4.68 9.67 13.53
CA SER A 92 -4.26 9.89 14.92
C SER A 92 -3.23 8.88 15.43
N GLY A 93 -2.97 7.80 14.68
CA GLY A 93 -2.19 6.65 15.16
C GLY A 93 -2.93 5.74 16.13
N THR A 94 -4.21 6.03 16.46
CA THR A 94 -5.01 5.23 17.41
C THR A 94 -6.09 4.38 16.75
N ARG A 95 -6.20 4.47 15.41
CA ARG A 95 -7.20 3.77 14.60
C ARG A 95 -6.52 2.79 13.67
N GLN A 96 -7.10 1.60 13.54
CA GLN A 96 -6.73 0.67 12.48
C GLN A 96 -7.60 0.95 11.25
N VAL A 97 -7.01 0.86 10.06
CA VAL A 97 -7.64 1.26 8.80
C VAL A 97 -7.36 0.25 7.69
N LEU A 98 -8.24 0.22 6.69
CA LEU A 98 -7.94 -0.31 5.36
C LEU A 98 -7.60 0.83 4.41
N LEU A 99 -6.75 0.56 3.43
CA LEU A 99 -6.40 1.48 2.35
C LEU A 99 -6.99 0.90 1.05
N LEU A 100 -8.14 1.43 0.64
CA LEU A 100 -8.93 0.91 -0.47
C LEU A 100 -8.68 1.75 -1.72
N PRO A 101 -8.01 1.24 -2.77
CA PRO A 101 -7.97 1.93 -4.05
C PRO A 101 -9.40 2.21 -4.54
N LYS A 102 -9.64 3.40 -5.08
CA LYS A 102 -10.93 3.77 -5.66
C LYS A 102 -11.22 2.83 -6.84
N ASN A 103 -12.47 2.37 -6.94
CA ASN A 103 -12.94 1.42 -7.96
C ASN A 103 -12.25 0.04 -7.88
N SER A 104 -11.75 -0.35 -6.71
CA SER A 104 -11.21 -1.68 -6.43
C SER A 104 -12.05 -2.36 -5.35
N GLU A 105 -12.31 -3.66 -5.53
CA GLU A 105 -12.88 -4.51 -4.48
C GLU A 105 -11.80 -5.06 -3.53
N SER A 106 -10.52 -4.87 -3.85
CA SER A 106 -9.39 -5.25 -3.00
C SER A 106 -8.91 -4.07 -2.12
N THR A 107 -8.24 -4.38 -1.02
CA THR A 107 -7.50 -3.43 -0.16
C THR A 107 -5.99 -3.59 -0.36
N LEU A 108 -5.19 -2.59 0.03
CA LEU A 108 -3.78 -2.84 0.27
C LEU A 108 -3.62 -3.86 1.41
N GLY A 109 -2.60 -4.71 1.30
CA GLY A 109 -2.25 -5.69 2.30
C GLY A 109 -0.83 -6.21 2.16
N VAL A 110 -0.29 -6.78 3.23
CA VAL A 110 1.00 -7.46 3.21
C VAL A 110 0.79 -8.85 2.59
N VAL A 111 1.37 -9.04 1.40
CA VAL A 111 1.26 -10.26 0.61
C VAL A 111 2.54 -11.09 0.74
N GLN A 112 3.15 -11.50 -0.37
CA GLN A 112 4.32 -12.36 -0.39
C GLN A 112 5.57 -11.62 0.11
N GLN A 113 6.32 -12.25 1.02
CA GLN A 113 7.66 -11.82 1.46
C GLN A 113 7.72 -10.36 1.96
N GLY A 114 6.67 -9.88 2.65
CA GLY A 114 6.63 -8.50 3.17
C GLY A 114 6.38 -7.44 2.09
N LYS A 115 6.08 -7.81 0.85
CA LYS A 115 5.63 -6.85 -0.17
C LYS A 115 4.19 -6.43 0.11
N ILE A 116 3.86 -5.19 -0.26
CA ILE A 116 2.49 -4.71 -0.28
C ILE A 116 1.88 -5.02 -1.64
N GLY A 117 0.65 -5.50 -1.62
CA GLY A 117 -0.12 -5.83 -2.80
C GLY A 117 -1.61 -5.61 -2.60
N LEU A 118 -2.40 -5.95 -3.62
CA LEU A 118 -3.85 -6.01 -3.52
C LEU A 118 -4.27 -7.31 -2.84
N SER A 119 -5.21 -7.21 -1.90
CA SER A 119 -5.76 -8.32 -1.12
C SER A 119 -7.27 -8.21 -1.04
N GLU A 120 -7.95 -9.34 -1.25
CA GLU A 120 -9.41 -9.47 -1.10
C GLU A 120 -9.78 -10.13 0.23
N LYS A 121 -8.79 -10.40 1.09
CA LYS A 121 -8.99 -11.18 2.32
C LYS A 121 -9.55 -10.34 3.48
N PHE A 122 -9.24 -9.05 3.50
CA PHE A 122 -9.62 -8.11 4.57
C PHE A 122 -9.23 -8.58 5.98
N GLY A 123 -8.10 -9.28 6.09
CA GLY A 123 -7.62 -9.92 7.29
C GLY A 123 -6.59 -9.08 8.08
N PRO A 124 -5.91 -9.69 9.07
CA PRO A 124 -4.90 -9.02 9.88
C PRO A 124 -3.75 -8.38 9.08
N ASN A 125 -3.41 -8.95 7.92
CA ASN A 125 -2.34 -8.46 7.05
C ASN A 125 -2.73 -7.22 6.23
N ASP A 126 -4.02 -6.87 6.23
CA ASP A 126 -4.59 -5.79 5.43
C ASP A 126 -4.90 -4.54 6.27
N LEU A 127 -4.68 -4.64 7.59
CA LEU A 127 -4.95 -3.57 8.55
C LEU A 127 -3.67 -2.77 8.82
N PHE A 128 -3.81 -1.45 8.74
CA PHE A 128 -2.74 -0.50 8.99
C PHE A 128 -3.11 0.51 10.07
N VAL A 129 -2.10 1.21 10.60
CA VAL A 129 -2.25 2.36 11.48
C VAL A 129 -1.51 3.52 10.84
N ILE A 130 -2.21 4.65 10.63
CA ILE A 130 -1.57 5.86 10.11
C ILE A 130 -1.20 6.73 11.32
N LYS A 131 0.10 6.80 11.61
CA LYS A 131 0.64 7.46 12.81
C LYS A 131 1.43 8.70 12.42
N PRO A 132 1.17 9.88 13.01
CA PRO A 132 1.94 11.07 12.69
C PRO A 132 3.39 10.91 13.16
N LEU A 133 4.34 11.32 12.32
CA LEU A 133 5.78 11.35 12.67
C LEU A 133 6.08 12.42 13.73
N THR A 134 5.29 13.49 13.74
CA THR A 134 5.40 14.58 14.72
C THR A 134 3.99 15.03 15.08
N PRO A 135 3.67 15.29 16.37
CA PRO A 135 2.38 15.83 16.75
C PRO A 135 2.01 17.08 15.95
N GLY A 136 0.82 17.09 15.33
CA GLY A 136 0.34 18.19 14.48
C GLY A 136 1.00 18.32 13.10
N GLY A 137 1.95 17.45 12.74
CA GLY A 137 2.60 17.44 11.43
C GLY A 137 1.74 16.85 10.31
N ASP A 138 2.20 17.01 9.07
CA ASP A 138 1.55 16.51 7.85
C ASP A 138 2.21 15.23 7.27
N ARG A 139 3.16 14.65 8.02
CA ARG A 139 3.86 13.43 7.66
C ARG A 139 3.48 12.30 8.59
N TYR A 140 3.31 11.11 8.02
CA TYR A 140 2.85 9.94 8.72
C TYR A 140 3.68 8.71 8.37
N TRP A 141 3.86 7.81 9.33
CA TRP A 141 4.10 6.41 9.03
C TRP A 141 2.79 5.72 8.67
N ILE A 142 2.89 4.71 7.80
CA ILE A 142 1.86 3.69 7.63
C ILE A 142 2.41 2.41 8.24
N GLN A 143 1.91 2.05 9.42
CA GLN A 143 2.35 0.90 10.19
C GLN A 143 1.41 -0.28 9.96
N THR A 144 1.91 -1.51 10.00
CA THR A 144 1.06 -2.70 10.09
C THR A 144 0.37 -2.73 11.45
N ALA A 145 -0.94 -2.93 11.48
CA ALA A 145 -1.69 -2.93 12.73
C ALA A 145 -1.44 -4.21 13.55
N LYS A 146 -1.31 -5.35 12.85
CA LYS A 146 -1.23 -6.70 13.46
C LYS A 146 0.10 -7.42 13.22
N LEU A 147 0.77 -7.16 12.10
CA LEU A 147 2.08 -7.76 11.80
C LEU A 147 3.19 -7.03 12.53
N ARG A 148 4.14 -7.78 13.13
CA ARG A 148 5.19 -7.23 14.01
C ARG A 148 6.46 -8.06 13.99
N ASN A 149 7.57 -7.43 14.36
CA ASN A 149 8.79 -8.08 14.81
C ASN A 149 8.94 -7.86 16.32
N GLY A 150 8.67 -8.88 17.12
CA GLY A 150 8.56 -8.71 18.58
C GLY A 150 7.41 -7.75 18.95
N SER A 151 7.73 -6.67 19.67
CA SER A 151 6.77 -5.63 20.05
C SER A 151 6.57 -4.56 18.97
N GLU A 152 7.45 -4.49 17.97
CA GLU A 152 7.46 -3.40 17.00
C GLU A 152 6.63 -3.71 15.75
N PRO A 153 5.74 -2.80 15.30
CA PRO A 153 5.08 -2.93 14.02
C PRO A 153 6.07 -2.71 12.87
N PHE A 154 5.75 -3.27 11.70
CA PHE A 154 6.46 -2.90 10.48
C PHE A 154 5.89 -1.59 9.91
N CYS A 155 6.75 -0.80 9.27
CA CYS A 155 6.36 0.36 8.49
C CYS A 155 6.44 0.06 6.99
N LEU A 156 5.55 0.68 6.22
CA LEU A 156 5.66 0.69 4.77
C LEU A 156 6.87 1.52 4.32
N SER A 157 7.51 1.06 3.25
CA SER A 157 8.58 1.74 2.52
C SER A 157 8.22 1.78 1.05
N ALA A 158 8.14 3.00 0.49
CA ALA A 158 7.95 3.26 -0.93
C ALA A 158 9.29 3.59 -1.60
N LYS A 159 10.34 2.83 -1.27
CA LYS A 159 11.67 3.03 -1.84
C LYS A 159 11.67 2.68 -3.33
N LEU A 160 12.04 3.65 -4.16
CA LEU A 160 12.24 3.44 -5.59
C LEU A 160 13.45 2.56 -5.87
N GLY A 161 13.44 1.91 -7.04
CA GLY A 161 14.57 1.17 -7.56
C GLY A 161 15.71 2.08 -8.02
N SER A 162 16.83 1.47 -8.40
CA SER A 162 18.01 2.18 -8.92
C SER A 162 17.65 3.11 -10.07
N GLY A 163 18.07 4.38 -9.97
CA GLY A 163 17.77 5.41 -10.97
C GLY A 163 16.32 5.92 -10.95
N GLY A 164 15.59 5.76 -9.83
CA GLY A 164 14.20 6.24 -9.70
C GLY A 164 13.16 5.33 -10.34
N LYS A 165 13.56 4.11 -10.74
CA LYS A 165 12.64 3.15 -11.36
C LYS A 165 11.51 2.76 -10.40
N PRO A 166 10.30 2.48 -10.93
CA PRO A 166 9.23 1.88 -10.16
C PRO A 166 9.70 0.65 -9.36
N ALA A 167 9.14 0.47 -8.17
CA ALA A 167 9.49 -0.65 -7.29
C ALA A 167 8.31 -1.12 -6.46
N ALA A 168 8.43 -2.31 -5.87
CA ALA A 168 7.46 -2.78 -4.89
C ALA A 168 7.45 -1.91 -3.64
N VAL A 169 6.27 -1.61 -3.12
CA VAL A 169 6.13 -1.13 -1.74
C VAL A 169 6.36 -2.32 -0.80
N THR A 170 7.13 -2.13 0.26
CA THR A 170 7.53 -3.23 1.18
C THR A 170 7.31 -2.85 2.63
N THR A 171 7.26 -3.84 3.51
CA THR A 171 7.32 -3.68 4.96
C THR A 171 8.75 -3.78 5.46
N THR A 172 9.14 -2.90 6.37
CA THR A 172 10.46 -2.88 7.01
C THR A 172 10.34 -2.35 8.44
N SER A 173 11.42 -2.32 9.21
CA SER A 173 11.43 -1.66 10.52
C SER A 173 11.13 -0.17 10.37
N CYS A 174 10.38 0.37 11.33
CA CYS A 174 10.03 1.79 11.34
C CYS A 174 11.25 2.67 11.63
N ASP A 175 11.50 3.65 10.75
CA ASP A 175 12.58 4.62 10.90
C ASP A 175 12.07 6.01 10.46
N ALA A 176 12.10 6.98 11.39
CA ALA A 176 11.60 8.33 11.15
C ALA A 176 12.52 9.14 10.22
N ALA A 177 13.81 8.77 10.15
CA ALA A 177 14.80 9.45 9.30
C ALA A 177 14.65 9.05 7.83
N ARG A 178 13.97 7.94 7.55
CA ARG A 178 13.77 7.42 6.19
C ARG A 178 12.63 8.13 5.47
N THR A 179 13.01 8.94 4.49
CA THR A 179 12.05 9.71 3.68
C THR A 179 11.10 8.83 2.88
N ASP A 180 11.51 7.61 2.52
CA ASP A 180 10.68 6.60 1.85
C ASP A 180 9.63 5.95 2.76
N GLN A 181 9.66 6.24 4.08
CA GLN A 181 8.64 5.85 5.05
C GLN A 181 7.80 7.03 5.55
N ALA A 182 8.12 8.26 5.13
CA ALA A 182 7.43 9.47 5.55
C ALA A 182 6.34 9.86 4.53
N PHE A 183 5.15 9.30 4.73
CA PHE A 183 4.01 9.47 3.83
C PHE A 183 3.24 10.76 4.10
N ARG A 184 2.66 11.29 3.03
CA ARG A 184 1.72 12.41 3.03
C ARG A 184 0.46 11.98 2.31
N PHE A 185 -0.65 12.60 2.71
CA PHE A 185 -1.97 12.30 2.18
C PHE A 185 -2.58 13.59 1.62
N ARG A 186 -2.85 13.61 0.32
CA ARG A 186 -3.51 14.75 -0.33
C ARG A 186 -4.94 14.36 -0.66
N LYS A 187 -5.92 15.07 -0.10
CA LYS A 187 -7.34 14.87 -0.48
C LYS A 187 -7.50 15.27 -1.94
N VAL A 188 -7.99 14.36 -2.77
CA VAL A 188 -8.18 14.58 -4.21
C VAL A 188 -9.65 14.48 -4.65
N GLY A 189 -10.54 14.11 -3.74
CA GLY A 189 -11.96 14.00 -4.07
C GLY A 189 -12.72 13.22 -3.01
N GLU A 190 -13.84 12.66 -3.45
CA GLU A 190 -14.73 11.85 -2.63
C GLU A 190 -15.25 10.64 -3.42
N SER A 191 -15.59 9.57 -2.72
CA SER A 191 -16.21 8.35 -3.24
C SER A 191 -17.19 7.83 -2.20
N ASN A 192 -18.46 7.65 -2.57
CA ASN A 192 -19.54 7.23 -1.66
C ASN A 192 -19.61 8.07 -0.36
N GLY A 193 -19.47 9.39 -0.50
CA GLY A 193 -19.48 10.34 0.63
C GLY A 193 -18.26 10.27 1.54
N LYS A 194 -17.20 9.51 1.18
CA LYS A 194 -15.94 9.44 1.93
C LYS A 194 -14.82 10.14 1.16
N PRO A 195 -13.92 10.87 1.85
CA PRO A 195 -12.78 11.50 1.20
C PRO A 195 -11.83 10.46 0.61
N THR A 196 -11.29 10.76 -0.57
CA THR A 196 -10.23 9.97 -1.22
C THR A 196 -8.90 10.72 -1.20
N TYR A 197 -7.81 9.99 -1.04
CA TYR A 197 -6.46 10.54 -0.88
C TYR A 197 -5.47 9.92 -1.84
N THR A 198 -4.57 10.71 -2.40
CA THR A 198 -3.32 10.17 -2.95
C THR A 198 -2.32 9.99 -1.81
N ILE A 199 -1.57 8.89 -1.85
CA ILE A 199 -0.57 8.54 -0.84
C ILE A 199 0.81 8.66 -1.48
N TYR A 200 1.69 9.49 -0.90
CA TYR A 200 2.97 9.80 -1.52
C TYR A 200 4.07 10.07 -0.48
N THR A 201 5.33 9.90 -0.88
CA THR A 201 6.53 10.26 -0.12
C THR A 201 7.39 11.23 -0.92
N GLY A 202 8.27 11.94 -0.24
CA GLY A 202 9.16 12.91 -0.89
C GLY A 202 8.39 13.99 -1.64
N ARG A 203 8.83 14.32 -2.86
CA ARG A 203 8.19 15.32 -3.72
C ARG A 203 7.18 14.72 -4.69
N ASP A 204 7.41 13.50 -5.14
CA ASP A 204 6.80 12.96 -6.35
C ASP A 204 6.74 11.41 -6.40
N THR A 205 6.98 10.72 -5.29
CA THR A 205 6.86 9.25 -5.23
C THR A 205 5.49 8.84 -4.71
N PHE A 206 4.66 8.23 -5.55
CA PHE A 206 3.29 7.84 -5.22
C PHE A 206 3.15 6.33 -5.06
N ILE A 207 2.27 5.91 -4.15
CA ILE A 207 1.73 4.55 -4.15
C ILE A 207 0.60 4.50 -5.16
N ILE A 208 0.70 3.59 -6.12
CA ILE A 208 -0.29 3.40 -7.17
C ILE A 208 -0.81 1.95 -7.19
N ARG A 209 -2.00 1.76 -7.75
CA ARG A 209 -2.50 0.46 -8.17
C ARG A 209 -1.83 0.09 -9.49
N ASP A 210 -1.29 -1.13 -9.57
CA ASP A 210 -0.60 -1.71 -10.72
C ASP A 210 -1.16 -3.11 -10.98
N GLU A 211 -2.43 -3.21 -11.37
CA GLU A 211 -3.18 -4.48 -11.51
C GLU A 211 -2.48 -5.50 -12.41
N THR A 212 -1.87 -5.02 -13.50
CA THR A 212 -1.16 -5.86 -14.47
C THR A 212 0.23 -6.25 -13.98
N GLY A 213 0.77 -5.53 -12.99
CA GLY A 213 2.12 -5.71 -12.46
C GLY A 213 3.22 -5.27 -13.44
N GLU A 214 2.85 -4.62 -14.55
CA GLU A 214 3.76 -4.23 -15.62
C GLU A 214 4.64 -3.03 -15.24
N ILE A 215 4.15 -2.14 -14.36
CA ILE A 215 4.82 -0.88 -14.07
C ILE A 215 6.10 -1.14 -13.28
N ALA A 216 6.03 -1.96 -12.24
CA ALA A 216 7.18 -2.28 -11.41
C ALA A 216 7.72 -3.71 -11.61
N GLY A 217 7.09 -4.51 -12.47
CA GLY A 217 7.42 -5.93 -12.64
C GLY A 217 7.26 -6.73 -11.33
N THR A 218 6.41 -6.24 -10.42
CA THR A 218 6.33 -6.76 -9.04
C THR A 218 5.35 -7.91 -8.92
N GLY A 219 4.33 -7.94 -9.78
CA GLY A 219 3.23 -8.89 -9.73
C GLY A 219 2.35 -8.79 -8.48
N THR A 220 2.46 -7.71 -7.69
CA THR A 220 1.71 -7.56 -6.43
C THR A 220 0.44 -6.73 -6.56
N GLY A 221 0.19 -6.08 -7.70
CA GLY A 221 -0.96 -5.18 -7.85
C GLY A 221 -0.71 -3.75 -7.36
N VAL A 222 0.48 -3.46 -6.80
CA VAL A 222 0.81 -2.19 -6.14
C VAL A 222 2.28 -1.82 -6.39
N ALA A 223 2.53 -0.55 -6.69
CA ALA A 223 3.88 -0.04 -6.95
C ALA A 223 4.12 1.33 -6.31
N ALA A 224 5.39 1.61 -5.99
CA ALA A 224 5.90 2.95 -5.75
C ALA A 224 6.45 3.50 -7.06
N VAL A 225 5.99 4.66 -7.49
CA VAL A 225 6.34 5.26 -8.79
C VAL A 225 6.64 6.74 -8.63
N GLN A 226 7.70 7.21 -9.28
CA GLN A 226 7.97 8.63 -9.41
C GLN A 226 7.10 9.22 -10.54
N ILE A 227 6.24 10.19 -10.22
CA ILE A 227 5.34 10.84 -11.19
C ILE A 227 5.78 12.29 -11.36
N GLY A 228 6.29 12.62 -12.55
CA GLY A 228 6.71 13.97 -12.91
C GLY A 228 5.57 14.85 -13.46
N GLU A 229 5.86 16.13 -13.68
CA GLU A 229 4.97 17.00 -14.47
C GLU A 229 4.84 16.45 -15.90
N GLY A 230 3.60 16.23 -16.35
CA GLY A 230 3.29 15.75 -17.70
C GLY A 230 3.03 14.24 -17.83
N THR A 231 3.17 13.47 -16.74
CA THR A 231 2.67 12.07 -16.71
C THR A 231 1.16 12.07 -16.42
N PRO A 232 0.30 11.59 -17.34
CA PRO A 232 -1.14 11.61 -17.15
C PRO A 232 -1.57 10.65 -16.02
N ASP A 233 -2.25 11.20 -15.02
CA ASP A 233 -3.27 10.56 -14.16
C ASP A 233 -2.98 9.16 -13.60
N ILE A 234 -1.73 8.80 -13.30
CA ILE A 234 -1.40 7.56 -12.58
C ILE A 234 -1.65 7.70 -11.06
N ASP A 235 -2.27 8.80 -10.62
CA ASP A 235 -2.69 8.98 -9.24
C ASP A 235 -3.79 7.97 -8.91
N THR A 236 -3.51 7.04 -8.01
CA THR A 236 -4.52 6.14 -7.44
C THR A 236 -5.13 6.79 -6.20
N PRO A 237 -6.42 7.20 -6.22
CA PRO A 237 -7.07 7.70 -5.02
C PRO A 237 -7.41 6.52 -4.10
N PHE A 238 -7.18 6.68 -2.80
CA PHE A 238 -7.52 5.69 -1.79
C PHE A 238 -8.60 6.22 -0.84
N VAL A 239 -9.61 5.40 -0.56
CA VAL A 239 -10.49 5.57 0.60
C VAL A 239 -9.80 4.95 1.82
N ILE A 240 -9.70 5.72 2.90
CA ILE A 240 -9.17 5.22 4.18
C ILE A 240 -10.36 4.81 5.04
N ALA A 241 -10.62 3.50 5.12
CA ALA A 241 -11.75 2.97 5.87
C ALA A 241 -11.35 2.65 7.31
N ASP A 242 -11.94 3.34 8.28
CA ASP A 242 -11.75 3.08 9.71
C ASP A 242 -12.32 1.71 10.11
N LYS A 243 -11.52 0.92 10.83
CA LYS A 243 -11.85 -0.41 11.33
C LYS A 243 -11.76 -0.51 12.86
N GLY A 244 -11.81 0.63 13.55
CA GLY A 244 -11.87 0.68 15.02
C GLY A 244 -10.55 1.07 15.66
N LYS A 245 -10.47 0.88 16.98
CA LYS A 245 -9.27 1.19 17.77
C LYS A 245 -8.13 0.25 17.38
N ALA A 246 -6.94 0.82 17.20
CA ALA A 246 -5.72 0.05 17.09
C ALA A 246 -5.35 -0.50 18.47
N THR A 247 -5.20 -1.82 18.58
CA THR A 247 -4.66 -2.47 19.78
C THR A 247 -3.13 -2.55 19.66
N MET A 248 -2.46 -1.41 19.86
CA MET A 248 -1.01 -1.38 20.01
C MET A 248 -0.66 -1.46 21.51
N PRO A 249 0.21 -2.41 21.92
CA PRO A 249 0.83 -2.35 23.25
C PRO A 249 1.47 -0.98 23.41
N ALA A 250 1.33 -0.39 24.59
CA ALA A 250 2.14 0.76 24.93
C ALA A 250 3.62 0.32 24.89
N LEU A 251 4.46 1.17 24.31
CA LEU A 251 5.89 1.08 24.55
C LEU A 251 6.08 1.64 25.97
N ASP A 252 6.47 0.78 26.91
CA ASP A 252 6.99 1.18 28.23
C ASP A 252 8.43 1.69 28.06
#